data_AF-A0A833WP78-F1
#
_entry.id   AF-A0A833WP78-F1
#
_cell.length_a   1.000
_cell.length_b   1.000
_cell.length_c   1.000
_cell.angle_alpha   90.00
_cell.angle_beta   90.00
_cell.angle_gamma   90.00
#
_symmetry.space_group_name_H-M   'P 1'
#
loop_
_entity.id
_entity.type
_entity.pdbx_description
1 polymer ?
#
loop_
_entity_poly.entity_id
_entity_poly.type
_entity_poly.pdbx_seq_one_letter_code
_entity_poly.pdbx_strand_id
1 'polypeptide(L)'
;MVDNEPPWDQAVHAVLYGMSFRTAEKNFHVVKREALRRNVYGVVAMHAKKGKKPTYLTVGHEQGMLEVVAARSHTGFCIEEPKLRYIIRQCALAHQPGGNLPPEFPNRQWISRFIKRHKKKMSFRRPQILDEKRAEHSTEEIVRGYARRLEPVISGIAPKFVGNGDETGVCAQGSVKVRVLCSRGIAANTRRSHDRKNVTVMVCVNAAGGYIPPMYGFAGEYKKRGWLAGTFEDAVCATTKSSNINGNVFLHWLKTFVRKNSVVRPQVLIVDGRYSHLSQQSVDFAIYNGIKLFLLPSYTSHFLQQCV
;
A
#
# COMPACT_ATOMS: atom_id res chain seq x y z
N MET A 1 -41.31 -44.55 -24.28
CA MET A 1 -40.17 -44.46 -25.24
C MET A 1 -39.33 -43.22 -24.91
N VAL A 2 -38.64 -43.16 -23.77
CA VAL A 2 -37.86 -41.95 -23.36
C VAL A 2 -36.43 -42.29 -22.91
N ASP A 3 -36.05 -43.58 -22.88
CA ASP A 3 -34.77 -43.99 -22.27
C ASP A 3 -33.55 -43.97 -23.20
N ASN A 4 -33.68 -43.41 -24.42
CA ASN A 4 -32.59 -43.34 -25.40
C ASN A 4 -32.23 -41.93 -25.87
N GLU A 5 -32.84 -40.88 -25.30
CA GLU A 5 -32.48 -39.50 -25.62
C GLU A 5 -31.22 -39.07 -24.87
N PRO A 6 -30.32 -38.28 -25.51
CA PRO A 6 -29.15 -37.76 -24.82
C PRO A 6 -29.53 -36.97 -23.55
N PRO A 7 -28.70 -36.96 -22.49
CA PRO A 7 -29.01 -36.29 -21.22
C PRO A 7 -29.35 -34.79 -21.36
N TRP A 8 -28.95 -34.16 -22.46
CA TRP A 8 -29.27 -32.77 -22.77
C TRP A 8 -30.73 -32.58 -23.21
N ASP A 9 -31.24 -33.51 -24.02
CA ASP A 9 -32.60 -33.49 -24.55
C ASP A 9 -33.64 -33.77 -23.47
N GLN A 10 -33.34 -34.76 -22.62
CA GLN A 10 -34.13 -35.08 -21.43
C GLN A 10 -34.24 -33.88 -20.47
N ALA A 11 -33.17 -33.11 -20.30
CA ALA A 11 -33.17 -31.95 -19.42
C ALA A 11 -33.96 -30.76 -19.97
N VAL A 12 -33.90 -30.51 -21.29
CA VAL A 12 -34.72 -29.49 -21.96
C VAL A 12 -36.19 -29.88 -21.89
N HIS A 13 -36.51 -31.14 -22.19
CA HIS A 13 -37.85 -31.69 -22.10
C HIS A 13 -38.39 -31.57 -20.66
N ALA A 14 -37.63 -31.99 -19.65
CA ALA A 14 -38.04 -31.86 -18.25
C ALA A 14 -38.40 -30.42 -17.86
N VAL A 15 -37.63 -29.43 -18.32
CA VAL A 15 -37.92 -28.02 -18.04
C VAL A 15 -39.15 -27.51 -18.79
N LEU A 16 -39.32 -27.89 -20.07
CA LEU A 16 -40.52 -27.54 -20.85
C LEU A 16 -41.80 -28.10 -20.22
N TYR A 17 -41.71 -29.27 -19.57
CA TYR A 17 -42.82 -29.93 -18.87
C TYR A 17 -42.94 -29.51 -17.39
N GLY A 18 -42.37 -28.36 -17.02
CA GLY A 18 -42.63 -27.70 -15.73
C GLY A 18 -41.55 -27.89 -14.65
N MET A 19 -40.45 -28.58 -14.94
CA MET A 19 -39.32 -28.66 -14.00
C MET A 19 -38.57 -27.32 -13.92
N SER A 20 -38.23 -26.87 -12.71
CA SER A 20 -37.41 -25.67 -12.56
C SER A 20 -36.00 -25.87 -13.11
N PHE A 21 -35.39 -24.83 -13.70
CA PHE A 21 -34.01 -24.90 -14.20
C PHE A 21 -32.98 -25.31 -13.12
N ARG A 22 -33.23 -24.98 -11.84
CA ARG A 22 -32.37 -25.37 -10.72
C ARG A 22 -32.50 -26.85 -10.40
N THR A 23 -33.72 -27.39 -10.49
CA THR A 23 -34.00 -28.81 -10.29
C THR A 23 -33.40 -29.63 -11.44
N ALA A 24 -33.54 -29.16 -12.68
CA ALA A 24 -32.94 -29.82 -13.84
C ALA A 24 -31.40 -29.85 -13.79
N GLU A 25 -30.74 -28.75 -13.40
CA GLU A 25 -29.27 -28.74 -13.20
C GLU A 25 -28.82 -29.75 -12.14
N LYS A 26 -29.60 -29.93 -11.08
CA LYS A 26 -29.33 -30.92 -10.03
C LYS A 26 -29.57 -32.35 -10.50
N ASN A 27 -30.62 -32.61 -11.28
CA ASN A 27 -31.02 -33.97 -11.63
C ASN A 27 -30.18 -34.55 -12.77
N PHE A 28 -29.85 -33.72 -13.77
CA PHE A 28 -29.22 -34.21 -14.99
C PHE A 28 -27.69 -34.08 -14.98
N HIS A 29 -27.10 -33.34 -14.03
CA HIS A 29 -25.65 -33.16 -13.75
C HIS A 29 -24.70 -32.77 -14.91
N VAL A 30 -25.16 -32.84 -16.16
CA VAL A 30 -24.41 -32.60 -17.41
C VAL A 30 -24.71 -31.18 -17.95
N VAL A 31 -25.76 -30.55 -17.42
CA VAL A 31 -26.38 -29.33 -17.94
C VAL A 31 -26.25 -28.21 -16.92
N LYS A 32 -25.59 -27.10 -17.29
CA LYS A 32 -25.55 -25.90 -16.44
C LYS A 32 -26.82 -25.08 -16.63
N ARG A 33 -27.35 -24.53 -15.53
CA ARG A 33 -28.61 -23.77 -15.51
C ARG A 33 -28.73 -22.72 -16.62
N GLU A 34 -27.72 -21.87 -16.77
CA GLU A 34 -27.75 -20.79 -17.78
C GLU A 34 -27.67 -21.31 -19.22
N ALA A 35 -27.01 -22.44 -19.45
CA ALA A 35 -26.96 -23.05 -20.77
C ALA A 35 -28.30 -23.70 -21.14
N LEU A 36 -28.96 -24.35 -20.18
CA LEU A 36 -30.30 -24.92 -20.33
C LEU A 36 -31.34 -23.83 -20.57
N ARG A 37 -31.28 -22.73 -19.80
CA ARG A 37 -32.14 -21.56 -19.96
C ARG A 37 -32.06 -20.95 -21.35
N ARG A 38 -30.84 -20.77 -21.89
CA ARG A 38 -30.65 -20.21 -23.23
C ARG A 38 -31.15 -21.13 -24.34
N ASN A 39 -31.14 -22.45 -24.12
CA ASN A 39 -31.71 -23.42 -25.07
C ASN A 39 -33.23 -23.41 -25.06
N VAL A 40 -33.84 -23.50 -23.87
CA VAL A 40 -35.31 -23.51 -23.71
C VAL A 40 -35.93 -22.23 -24.27
N TYR A 41 -35.29 -21.08 -24.11
CA TYR A 41 -35.77 -19.81 -24.68
C TYR A 41 -35.33 -19.58 -26.14
N GLY A 42 -34.77 -20.57 -26.84
CA GLY A 42 -34.39 -20.47 -28.25
C GLY A 42 -33.23 -19.50 -28.55
N VAL A 43 -32.52 -19.01 -27.54
CA VAL A 43 -31.38 -18.09 -27.69
C VAL A 43 -30.16 -18.81 -28.30
N VAL A 44 -30.07 -20.13 -28.11
CA VAL A 44 -29.04 -20.99 -28.68
C VAL A 44 -29.71 -22.30 -29.11
N ALA A 45 -29.40 -22.78 -30.31
CA ALA A 45 -29.94 -24.06 -30.78
C ALA A 45 -29.41 -25.25 -29.96
N MET A 46 -30.24 -26.28 -29.81
CA MET A 46 -30.04 -27.47 -28.97
C MET A 46 -28.69 -28.18 -29.18
N HIS A 47 -28.27 -28.29 -30.43
CA HIS A 47 -27.02 -28.94 -30.82
C HIS A 47 -26.01 -27.95 -31.42
N ALA A 48 -26.12 -26.66 -31.06
CA ALA A 48 -25.18 -25.64 -31.52
C ALA A 48 -23.75 -26.01 -31.09
N LYS A 49 -22.87 -26.26 -32.06
CA LYS A 49 -21.45 -26.44 -31.80
C LYS A 49 -20.88 -25.14 -31.23
N LYS A 50 -20.07 -25.25 -30.18
CA LYS A 50 -19.31 -24.09 -29.68
C LYS A 50 -18.40 -23.60 -30.81
N GLY A 51 -18.57 -22.35 -31.21
CA GLY A 51 -17.65 -21.71 -32.14
C GLY A 51 -16.21 -21.73 -31.60
N LYS A 52 -15.23 -21.61 -32.51
CA LYS A 52 -13.83 -21.46 -32.12
C LYS A 52 -13.72 -20.26 -31.18
N LYS A 53 -13.04 -20.44 -30.03
CA LYS A 53 -12.76 -19.32 -29.15
C LYS A 53 -11.88 -18.34 -29.93
N PRO A 54 -12.27 -17.07 -30.06
CA PRO A 54 -11.43 -16.10 -30.73
C PRO A 54 -10.13 -15.94 -29.92
N THR A 55 -9.00 -16.17 -30.59
CA THR A 55 -7.66 -16.01 -30.03
C THR A 55 -7.08 -14.71 -30.58
N TYR A 56 -7.17 -13.66 -29.78
CA TYR A 56 -6.69 -12.32 -30.16
C TYR A 56 -5.19 -12.12 -29.89
N LEU A 57 -4.59 -12.98 -29.05
CA LEU A 57 -3.19 -12.94 -28.68
C LEU A 57 -2.61 -14.36 -28.69
N THR A 58 -1.37 -14.49 -29.13
CA THR A 58 -0.61 -15.74 -29.05
C THR A 58 -0.02 -15.91 -27.65
N VAL A 59 0.48 -17.11 -27.35
CA VAL A 59 1.25 -17.35 -26.12
C VAL A 59 2.47 -16.44 -26.04
N GLY A 60 3.14 -16.18 -27.17
CA GLY A 60 4.27 -15.26 -27.26
C GLY A 60 3.86 -13.81 -26.94
N HIS A 61 2.72 -13.34 -27.44
CA HIS A 61 2.21 -12.02 -27.10
C HIS A 61 1.90 -11.90 -25.60
N GLU A 62 1.22 -12.90 -25.03
CA GLU A 62 0.96 -12.88 -23.59
C GLU A 62 2.27 -12.86 -22.79
N GLN A 63 3.27 -13.64 -23.19
CA GLN A 63 4.58 -13.67 -22.51
C GLN A 63 5.31 -12.32 -22.60
N GLY A 64 5.33 -11.67 -23.77
CA GLY A 64 5.90 -10.33 -23.92
C GLY A 64 5.18 -9.28 -23.07
N MET A 65 3.85 -9.38 -22.90
CA MET A 65 3.10 -8.50 -21.98
C MET A 65 3.56 -8.68 -20.53
N LEU A 66 3.83 -9.91 -20.11
CA LEU A 66 4.31 -10.21 -18.76
C LEU A 66 5.71 -9.63 -18.53
N GLU A 67 6.58 -9.71 -19.53
CA GLU A 67 7.93 -9.14 -19.49
C GLU A 67 7.90 -7.61 -19.40
N VAL A 68 7.07 -6.95 -20.19
CA VAL A 68 6.88 -5.49 -20.11
C VAL A 68 6.36 -5.07 -18.74
N VAL A 69 5.37 -5.78 -18.20
CA VAL A 69 4.85 -5.50 -16.84
C VAL A 69 5.94 -5.71 -15.79
N ALA A 70 6.70 -6.80 -15.88
CA ALA A 70 7.76 -7.11 -14.92
C ALA A 70 8.89 -6.07 -14.98
N ALA A 71 9.42 -5.77 -16.16
CA ALA A 71 10.47 -4.78 -16.36
C ALA A 71 10.07 -3.41 -15.79
N ARG A 72 8.85 -2.96 -16.08
CA ARG A 72 8.31 -1.71 -15.54
C ARG A 72 8.08 -1.74 -14.04
N SER A 73 7.71 -2.88 -13.48
CA SER A 73 7.55 -3.03 -12.02
C SER A 73 8.90 -2.97 -11.32
N HIS A 74 9.95 -3.56 -11.90
CA HIS A 74 11.32 -3.51 -11.37
C HIS A 74 11.93 -2.10 -11.41
N THR A 75 11.53 -1.25 -12.35
CA THR A 75 11.96 0.16 -12.42
C THR A 75 11.07 1.12 -11.61
N GLY A 76 10.09 0.60 -10.85
CA GLY A 76 9.19 1.42 -10.02
C GLY A 76 7.99 2.03 -10.76
N PHE A 77 7.86 1.79 -12.07
CA PHE A 77 6.81 2.38 -12.92
C PHE A 77 5.70 1.39 -13.30
N CYS A 78 4.94 0.94 -12.30
CA CYS A 78 3.81 0.00 -12.49
C CYS A 78 2.81 0.47 -13.57
N ILE A 79 2.17 -0.48 -14.26
CA ILE A 79 1.20 -0.19 -15.32
C ILE A 79 -0.23 -0.15 -14.76
N GLU A 80 -0.94 0.94 -15.03
CA GLU A 80 -2.37 1.06 -14.73
C GLU A 80 -3.23 0.22 -15.68
N GLU A 81 -4.38 -0.28 -15.20
CA GLU A 81 -5.28 -1.11 -16.02
C GLU A 81 -5.63 -0.48 -17.38
N PRO A 82 -5.97 0.81 -17.52
CA PRO A 82 -6.29 1.41 -18.81
C PRO A 82 -5.13 1.36 -19.81
N LYS A 83 -3.89 1.60 -19.34
CA LYS A 83 -2.68 1.53 -20.17
C LYS A 83 -2.38 0.08 -20.59
N LEU A 84 -2.54 -0.88 -19.67
CA LEU A 84 -2.41 -2.30 -19.99
C LEU A 84 -3.43 -2.72 -21.07
N ARG A 85 -4.68 -2.28 -20.94
CA ARG A 85 -5.73 -2.53 -21.95
C ARG A 85 -5.37 -1.95 -23.31
N TYR A 86 -4.81 -0.73 -23.33
CA TYR A 86 -4.33 -0.10 -24.55
C TYR A 86 -3.23 -0.94 -25.23
N ILE A 87 -2.19 -1.35 -24.49
CA ILE A 87 -1.09 -2.14 -25.04
C ILE A 87 -1.61 -3.49 -25.59
N ILE A 88 -2.47 -4.18 -24.84
CA ILE A 88 -3.08 -5.45 -25.29
C ILE A 88 -3.88 -5.26 -26.58
N ARG A 89 -4.66 -4.17 -26.69
CA ARG A 89 -5.41 -3.87 -27.91
C ARG A 89 -4.49 -3.64 -29.09
N GLN A 90 -3.42 -2.86 -28.92
CA GLN A 90 -2.43 -2.62 -29.98
C GLN A 90 -1.76 -3.93 -30.43
N CYS A 91 -1.36 -4.79 -29.50
CA CYS A 91 -0.83 -6.12 -29.84
C CYS A 91 -1.85 -6.98 -30.61
N ALA A 92 -3.12 -6.95 -30.25
CA ALA A 92 -4.15 -7.71 -30.96
C ALA A 92 -4.40 -7.17 -32.38
N LEU A 93 -4.43 -5.84 -32.55
CA LEU A 93 -4.57 -5.20 -33.86
C LEU A 93 -3.38 -5.51 -34.77
N ALA A 94 -2.15 -5.49 -34.22
CA ALA A 94 -0.94 -5.82 -34.96
C ALA A 94 -0.87 -7.32 -35.33
N HIS A 95 -1.36 -8.21 -34.47
CA HIS A 95 -1.37 -9.64 -34.72
C HIS A 95 -2.33 -10.06 -35.84
N GLN A 96 -3.50 -9.43 -35.90
CA GLN A 96 -4.53 -9.72 -36.92
C GLN A 96 -5.03 -8.42 -37.55
N PRO A 97 -4.24 -7.80 -38.46
CA PRO A 97 -4.67 -6.62 -39.21
C PRO A 97 -5.94 -6.93 -40.01
N GLY A 98 -7.01 -6.16 -39.79
CA GLY A 98 -8.32 -6.41 -40.42
C GLY A 98 -9.14 -7.56 -39.79
N GLY A 99 -8.66 -8.18 -38.71
CA GLY A 99 -9.41 -9.18 -37.96
C GLY A 99 -10.64 -8.58 -37.25
N ASN A 100 -11.64 -9.42 -36.95
CA ASN A 100 -12.86 -9.01 -36.24
C ASN A 100 -12.59 -8.81 -34.73
N LEU A 101 -11.81 -7.78 -34.39
CA LEU A 101 -11.50 -7.38 -33.02
C LEU A 101 -12.63 -6.50 -32.47
N PRO A 102 -13.34 -6.93 -31.41
CA PRO A 102 -14.43 -6.14 -30.87
C PRO A 102 -13.96 -4.74 -30.41
N PRO A 103 -14.75 -3.67 -30.61
CA PRO A 103 -14.39 -2.33 -30.15
C PRO A 103 -14.06 -2.26 -28.66
N GLU A 104 -14.77 -3.04 -27.84
CA GLU A 104 -14.58 -3.11 -26.39
C GLU A 104 -13.42 -3.99 -25.95
N PHE A 105 -12.72 -4.67 -26.89
CA PHE A 105 -11.58 -5.50 -26.57
C PHE A 105 -10.32 -4.69 -26.22
N PRO A 106 -9.57 -5.06 -25.16
CA PRO A 106 -9.95 -6.02 -24.13
C PRO A 106 -10.93 -5.41 -23.13
N ASN A 107 -11.99 -6.12 -22.78
CA ASN A 107 -12.95 -5.68 -21.75
C ASN A 107 -12.50 -6.13 -20.35
N ARG A 108 -13.19 -5.62 -19.31
CA ARG A 108 -12.88 -5.94 -17.90
C ARG A 108 -12.87 -7.44 -17.60
N GLN A 109 -13.75 -8.22 -18.21
CA GLN A 109 -13.80 -9.67 -18.00
C GLN A 109 -12.58 -10.37 -18.61
N TRP A 110 -12.15 -9.92 -19.79
CA TRP A 110 -10.94 -10.44 -20.43
C TRP A 110 -9.72 -10.16 -19.56
N ILE A 111 -9.56 -8.93 -19.07
CA ILE A 111 -8.46 -8.54 -18.17
C ILE A 111 -8.47 -9.36 -16.89
N SER A 112 -9.63 -9.52 -16.25
CA SER A 112 -9.78 -10.35 -15.06
C SER A 112 -9.34 -11.80 -15.30
N ARG A 113 -9.71 -12.38 -16.46
CA ARG A 113 -9.28 -13.72 -16.85
C ARG A 113 -7.79 -13.79 -17.15
N PHE A 114 -7.22 -12.78 -17.81
CA PHE A 114 -5.79 -12.69 -18.10
C PHE A 114 -4.97 -12.67 -16.80
N ILE A 115 -5.34 -11.81 -15.85
CA ILE A 115 -4.67 -11.75 -14.55
C ILE A 115 -4.86 -13.06 -13.77
N LYS A 116 -6.04 -13.67 -13.84
CA LYS A 116 -6.28 -14.99 -13.21
C LYS A 116 -5.40 -16.09 -13.80
N ARG A 117 -5.17 -16.09 -15.12
CA ARG A 117 -4.24 -17.04 -15.78
C ARG A 117 -2.80 -16.82 -15.28
N HIS A 118 -2.41 -15.57 -15.10
CA HIS A 118 -1.03 -15.18 -14.74
C HIS A 118 -0.86 -14.79 -13.27
N LYS A 119 -1.72 -15.30 -12.37
CA LYS A 119 -1.77 -14.89 -10.95
C LYS A 119 -0.47 -15.09 -10.17
N LYS A 120 0.41 -15.99 -10.63
CA LYS A 120 1.73 -16.23 -10.02
C LYS A 120 2.74 -15.14 -10.38
N LYS A 121 2.54 -14.43 -11.49
CA LYS A 121 3.44 -13.38 -12.01
C LYS A 121 2.87 -11.97 -11.84
N MET A 122 1.55 -11.82 -11.78
CA MET A 122 0.88 -10.52 -11.73
C MET A 122 -0.28 -10.50 -10.74
N SER A 123 -0.49 -9.34 -10.10
CA SER A 123 -1.65 -9.05 -9.26
C SER A 123 -1.98 -7.57 -9.30
N PHE A 124 -3.26 -7.23 -9.11
CA PHE A 124 -3.62 -5.85 -8.83
C PHE A 124 -3.20 -5.49 -7.40
N ARG A 125 -2.56 -4.34 -7.25
CA ARG A 125 -2.15 -3.78 -5.96
C ARG A 125 -2.72 -2.38 -5.84
N ARG A 126 -2.99 -1.95 -4.60
CA ARG A 126 -3.25 -0.53 -4.35
C ARG A 126 -1.91 0.20 -4.54
N PRO A 127 -1.83 1.21 -5.41
CA PRO A 127 -0.61 1.99 -5.54
C PRO A 127 -0.31 2.66 -4.20
N GLN A 128 0.96 2.65 -3.81
CA GLN A 128 1.46 3.55 -2.78
C GLN A 128 1.78 4.86 -3.49
N ILE A 129 1.06 5.93 -3.16
CA ILE A 129 1.36 7.25 -3.72
C ILE A 129 2.69 7.68 -3.14
N LEU A 130 3.69 7.76 -4.01
CA LEU A 130 4.98 8.33 -3.70
C LEU A 130 4.99 9.74 -4.30
N ASP A 131 5.32 10.73 -3.48
CA ASP A 131 5.58 12.08 -3.98
C ASP A 131 6.72 12.06 -5.01
N GLU A 132 6.65 12.92 -6.02
CA GLU A 132 7.62 12.93 -7.14
C GLU A 132 9.05 13.05 -6.64
N LYS A 133 9.32 13.95 -5.69
CA LYS A 133 10.67 14.12 -5.13
C LYS A 133 11.13 12.90 -4.35
N ARG A 134 10.22 12.21 -3.66
CA ARG A 134 10.54 10.95 -2.98
C ARG A 134 10.90 9.85 -3.98
N ALA A 135 10.25 9.81 -5.14
CA ALA A 135 10.59 8.86 -6.20
C ALA A 135 11.97 9.16 -6.79
N GLU A 136 12.24 10.41 -7.13
CA GLU A 136 13.55 10.87 -7.65
C GLU A 136 14.71 10.59 -6.68
N HIS A 137 14.47 10.69 -5.37
CA HIS A 137 15.50 10.48 -4.35
C HIS A 137 15.58 9.02 -3.85
N SER A 138 14.74 8.11 -4.35
CA SER A 138 14.77 6.68 -4.04
C SER A 138 15.71 5.93 -4.99
N THR A 139 16.95 6.40 -5.14
CA THR A 139 17.96 5.78 -6.02
C THR A 139 18.99 4.99 -5.23
N GLU A 140 19.55 3.96 -5.88
CA GLU A 140 20.63 3.16 -5.31
C GLU A 140 21.85 4.01 -4.92
N GLU A 141 22.18 5.01 -5.74
CA GLU A 141 23.30 5.92 -5.49
C GLU A 141 23.13 6.69 -4.17
N ILE A 142 21.93 7.23 -3.91
CA ILE A 142 21.63 7.96 -2.68
C ILE A 142 21.72 7.03 -1.46
N VAL A 143 21.18 5.81 -1.56
CA VAL A 143 21.24 4.79 -0.49
C VAL A 143 22.68 4.41 -0.19
N ARG A 144 23.47 4.09 -1.22
CA ARG A 144 24.89 3.74 -1.06
C ARG A 144 25.71 4.92 -0.54
N GLY A 145 25.40 6.13 -0.99
CA GLY A 145 26.00 7.36 -0.48
C GLY A 145 25.72 7.58 1.00
N TYR A 146 24.47 7.36 1.44
CA TYR A 146 24.08 7.39 2.85
C TYR A 146 24.86 6.37 3.68
N ALA A 147 24.88 5.10 3.25
CA ALA A 147 25.59 4.04 3.97
C ALA A 147 27.09 4.35 4.12
N ARG A 148 27.76 4.77 3.04
CA ARG A 148 29.18 5.18 3.05
C ARG A 148 29.48 6.32 4.03
N ARG A 149 28.54 7.26 4.24
CA ARG A 149 28.70 8.36 5.20
C ARG A 149 28.38 7.95 6.63
N LEU A 150 27.41 7.06 6.82
CA LEU A 150 26.97 6.62 8.16
C LEU A 150 28.00 5.69 8.80
N GLU A 151 28.53 4.73 8.04
CA GLU A 151 29.47 3.71 8.52
C GLU A 151 30.63 4.25 9.37
N PRO A 152 31.42 5.25 8.93
CA PRO A 152 32.50 5.81 9.75
C PRO A 152 32.00 6.55 11.00
N VAL A 153 30.75 7.04 11.01
CA VAL A 153 30.19 7.77 12.16
C VAL A 153 29.80 6.83 13.29
N ILE A 154 29.25 5.66 12.93
CA ILE A 154 28.81 4.62 13.88
C ILE A 154 29.91 3.59 14.21
N SER A 155 31.01 3.58 13.45
CA SER A 155 32.13 2.67 13.72
C SER A 155 32.67 2.84 15.14
N GLY A 156 32.81 1.73 15.86
CA GLY A 156 33.24 1.70 17.26
C GLY A 156 32.19 2.14 18.29
N ILE A 157 30.97 2.49 17.87
CA ILE A 157 29.87 2.88 18.77
C ILE A 157 28.93 1.70 18.97
N ALA A 158 28.70 1.30 20.21
CA ALA A 158 27.80 0.19 20.51
C ALA A 158 26.36 0.49 20.04
N PRO A 159 25.59 -0.51 19.54
CA PRO A 159 24.24 -0.29 19.00
C PRO A 159 23.28 0.45 19.94
N LYS A 160 23.38 0.23 21.25
CA LYS A 160 22.58 0.93 22.27
C LYS A 160 22.82 2.45 22.34
N PHE A 161 23.88 2.95 21.71
CA PHE A 161 24.26 4.37 21.64
C PHE A 161 24.04 4.97 20.25
N VAL A 162 23.45 4.22 19.32
CA VAL A 162 23.02 4.69 18.00
C VAL A 162 21.50 4.80 18.02
N GLY A 163 20.99 6.00 18.24
CA GLY A 163 19.56 6.31 18.24
C GLY A 163 19.08 6.75 16.86
N ASN A 164 17.85 6.38 16.51
CA ASN A 164 17.11 6.89 15.38
C ASN A 164 15.84 7.57 15.91
N GLY A 165 15.64 8.85 15.58
CA GLY A 165 14.53 9.67 16.04
C GLY A 165 13.62 10.07 14.88
N ASP A 166 12.31 10.11 15.10
CA ASP A 166 11.33 10.55 14.09
C ASP A 166 10.10 11.21 14.72
N GLU A 167 9.44 12.08 13.94
CA GLU A 167 8.15 12.65 14.29
C GLU A 167 7.01 11.98 13.51
N THR A 168 5.99 11.53 14.24
CA THR A 168 4.74 11.08 13.65
C THR A 168 3.55 11.90 14.14
N GLY A 169 2.64 12.25 13.23
CA GLY A 169 1.41 12.95 13.56
C GLY A 169 0.27 11.97 13.80
N VAL A 170 -0.35 12.03 14.98
CA VAL A 170 -1.53 11.23 15.31
C VAL A 170 -2.73 12.15 15.50
N CYS A 171 -3.84 11.82 14.84
CA CYS A 171 -5.10 12.54 14.95
C CYS A 171 -6.15 11.65 15.62
N ALA A 172 -6.89 12.17 16.60
CA ALA A 172 -7.93 11.41 17.30
C ALA A 172 -9.07 10.96 16.35
N GLN A 173 -9.31 11.68 15.26
CA GLN A 173 -10.27 11.27 14.23
C GLN A 173 -9.81 10.04 13.42
N GLY A 174 -8.48 9.81 13.36
CA GLY A 174 -7.85 8.86 12.46
C GLY A 174 -7.87 9.32 11.00
N SER A 175 -6.84 8.94 10.25
CA SER A 175 -6.69 9.29 8.82
C SER A 175 -7.06 8.15 7.86
N VAL A 176 -7.25 6.93 8.38
CA VAL A 176 -7.42 5.72 7.57
C VAL A 176 -8.90 5.39 7.35
N LYS A 177 -9.32 5.32 6.09
CA LYS A 177 -10.62 4.76 5.70
C LYS A 177 -10.59 3.25 5.94
N VAL A 178 -11.17 2.82 7.05
CA VAL A 178 -11.32 1.40 7.38
C VAL A 178 -12.40 0.79 6.50
N ARG A 179 -12.16 -0.42 5.97
CA ARG A 179 -13.21 -1.18 5.29
C ARG A 179 -14.24 -1.61 6.32
N VAL A 180 -15.48 -1.19 6.14
CA VAL A 180 -16.59 -1.56 7.03
C VAL A 180 -17.58 -2.47 6.34
N LEU A 181 -18.26 -3.29 7.12
CA LEU A 181 -19.38 -4.12 6.69
C LEU A 181 -20.67 -3.35 6.98
N CYS A 182 -21.53 -3.23 5.98
CA CYS A 182 -22.85 -2.64 6.11
C CYS A 182 -23.84 -3.38 5.20
N SER A 183 -25.13 -3.28 5.52
CA SER A 183 -26.19 -3.81 4.66
C SER A 183 -26.14 -3.17 3.27
N ARG A 184 -26.42 -3.98 2.24
CA ARG A 184 -26.44 -3.54 0.85
C ARG A 184 -27.50 -2.44 0.67
N GLY A 185 -27.13 -1.32 0.05
CA GLY A 185 -28.03 -0.20 -0.22
C GLY A 185 -28.13 0.85 0.89
N ILE A 186 -27.39 0.70 1.99
CA ILE A 186 -27.37 1.67 3.11
C ILE A 186 -26.01 2.37 3.18
N ALA A 187 -26.01 3.63 3.61
CA ALA A 187 -24.79 4.40 3.81
C ALA A 187 -23.91 3.80 4.94
N ALA A 188 -22.61 3.67 4.68
CA ALA A 188 -21.65 3.05 5.59
C ALA A 188 -21.08 4.06 6.60
N ASN A 189 -21.94 4.61 7.46
CA ASN A 189 -21.54 5.62 8.44
C ASN A 189 -20.72 5.00 9.59
N THR A 190 -19.64 5.66 10.00
CA THR A 190 -18.79 5.24 11.14
C THR A 190 -18.66 6.38 12.14
N ARG A 191 -18.68 6.06 13.44
CA ARG A 191 -18.42 7.05 14.51
C ARG A 191 -16.91 7.21 14.69
N ARG A 192 -16.46 8.47 14.70
CA ARG A 192 -15.07 8.88 14.95
C ARG A 192 -15.06 10.06 15.91
N SER A 193 -13.90 10.39 16.47
CA SER A 193 -13.75 11.60 17.27
C SER A 193 -14.13 12.83 16.44
N HIS A 194 -14.74 13.82 17.09
CA HIS A 194 -14.95 15.14 16.50
C HIS A 194 -13.66 15.99 16.55
N ASP A 195 -12.70 15.61 17.39
CA ASP A 195 -11.42 16.32 17.52
C ASP A 195 -10.51 15.99 16.34
N ARG A 196 -10.15 17.04 15.60
CA ARG A 196 -9.28 16.99 14.41
C ARG A 196 -7.87 17.48 14.69
N LYS A 197 -7.56 17.84 15.94
CA LYS A 197 -6.23 18.32 16.30
C LYS A 197 -5.23 17.18 16.19
N ASN A 198 -4.11 17.47 15.54
CA ASN A 198 -2.98 16.57 15.50
C ASN A 198 -2.19 16.70 16.81
N VAL A 199 -1.70 15.56 17.27
CA VAL A 199 -0.66 15.44 18.30
C VAL A 199 0.56 14.91 17.58
N THR A 200 1.65 15.65 17.61
CA THR A 200 2.93 15.19 17.07
C THR A 200 3.63 14.37 18.15
N VAL A 201 4.13 13.20 17.81
CA VAL A 201 4.86 12.33 18.74
C VAL A 201 6.28 12.23 18.23
N MET A 202 7.24 12.67 19.03
CA MET A 202 8.66 12.43 18.78
C MET A 202 9.06 11.14 19.47
N VAL A 203 9.48 10.17 18.69
CA VAL A 203 9.95 8.85 19.17
C VAL A 203 11.43 8.71 18.89
N CYS A 204 12.12 7.91 19.70
CA CYS A 204 13.49 7.52 19.43
C CYS A 204 13.77 6.11 19.94
N VAL A 205 14.31 5.28 19.05
CA VAL A 205 14.72 3.90 19.30
C VAL A 205 16.20 3.75 18.99
N ASN A 206 16.92 2.95 19.77
CA ASN A 206 18.32 2.66 19.50
C ASN A 206 18.48 1.34 18.74
N ALA A 207 19.65 1.14 18.13
CA ALA A 207 19.94 -0.05 17.32
C ALA A 207 20.01 -1.36 18.13
N ALA A 208 19.97 -1.30 19.48
CA ALA A 208 19.82 -2.47 20.35
C ALA A 208 18.34 -2.76 20.72
N GLY A 209 17.39 -2.00 20.17
CA GLY A 209 15.94 -2.15 20.44
C GLY A 209 15.45 -1.43 21.70
N GLY A 210 16.31 -0.68 22.39
CA GLY A 210 15.88 0.21 23.48
C GLY A 210 15.19 1.46 22.95
N TYR A 211 14.46 2.17 23.82
CA TYR A 211 13.74 3.38 23.46
C TYR A 211 13.85 4.44 24.54
N ILE A 212 13.59 5.69 24.16
CA ILE A 212 13.43 6.81 25.09
C ILE A 212 11.94 7.14 25.18
N PRO A 213 11.38 7.41 26.38
CA PRO A 213 9.99 7.83 26.51
C PRO A 213 9.66 8.95 25.52
N PRO A 214 8.56 8.82 24.76
CA PRO A 214 8.24 9.76 23.70
C PRO A 214 7.93 11.15 24.23
N MET A 215 8.12 12.15 23.38
CA MET A 215 7.59 13.49 23.61
C MET A 215 6.33 13.73 22.79
N TYR A 216 5.30 14.26 23.43
CA TYR A 216 4.04 14.64 22.80
C TYR A 216 3.97 16.16 22.59
N GLY A 217 3.93 16.58 21.32
CA GLY A 217 3.68 17.94 20.88
C GLY A 217 2.18 18.19 20.68
N PHE A 218 1.61 19.07 21.49
CA PHE A 218 0.19 19.45 21.40
C PHE A 218 0.01 20.86 20.81
N ALA A 219 -1.07 21.04 20.05
CA ALA A 219 -1.48 22.37 19.61
C ALA A 219 -2.13 23.15 20.76
N GLY A 220 -1.54 24.28 21.13
CA GLY A 220 -2.06 25.18 22.15
C GLY A 220 -0.99 26.08 22.76
N GLU A 221 -1.42 27.00 23.61
CA GLU A 221 -0.51 27.90 24.35
C GLU A 221 -0.14 27.32 25.72
N TYR A 222 -1.11 26.65 26.38
CA TYR A 222 -0.96 26.13 27.74
C TYR A 222 -1.09 24.62 27.79
N LYS A 223 -0.27 24.00 28.65
CA LYS A 223 -0.39 22.58 28.98
C LYS A 223 -1.68 22.33 29.74
N LYS A 224 -2.52 21.40 29.27
CA LYS A 224 -3.73 21.00 29.98
C LYS A 224 -3.45 19.82 30.92
N ARG A 225 -4.15 19.79 32.05
CA ARG A 225 -4.13 18.66 32.98
C ARG A 225 -4.62 17.40 32.27
N GLY A 226 -3.88 16.31 32.40
CA GLY A 226 -4.26 14.99 31.85
C GLY A 226 -3.81 14.70 30.42
N TRP A 227 -3.07 15.57 29.73
CA TRP A 227 -2.56 15.26 28.39
C TRP A 227 -1.62 14.06 28.32
N LEU A 228 -0.92 13.78 29.42
CA LEU A 228 -0.06 12.61 29.57
C LEU A 228 -0.74 11.48 30.37
N ALA A 229 -2.04 11.59 30.64
CA ALA A 229 -2.77 10.52 31.30
C ALA A 229 -2.84 9.30 30.38
N GLY A 230 -2.36 8.16 30.86
CA GLY A 230 -2.33 6.91 30.09
C GLY A 230 -1.25 6.86 29.00
N THR A 231 -0.31 7.81 28.96
CA THR A 231 0.88 7.71 28.10
C THR A 231 1.98 6.90 28.79
N PHE A 232 3.11 6.73 28.11
CA PHE A 232 4.31 6.13 28.70
C PHE A 232 4.73 6.87 29.98
N GLU A 233 5.20 6.12 30.97
CA GLU A 233 5.89 6.67 32.13
C GLU A 233 7.09 7.51 31.65
N ASP A 234 7.36 8.62 32.34
CA ASP A 234 8.40 9.59 31.97
C ASP A 234 8.24 10.30 30.62
N ALA A 235 7.12 10.12 29.92
CA ALA A 235 6.81 10.90 28.73
C ALA A 235 6.79 12.40 29.05
N VAL A 236 7.28 13.20 28.11
CA VAL A 236 7.28 14.67 28.23
C VAL A 236 6.31 15.26 27.21
N CYS A 237 5.87 16.49 27.45
CA CYS A 237 5.04 17.21 26.49
C CYS A 237 5.56 18.62 26.23
N ALA A 238 5.32 19.08 25.00
CA ALA A 238 5.58 20.42 24.55
C ALA A 238 4.33 20.99 23.85
N THR A 239 4.24 22.32 23.82
CA THR A 239 3.15 23.04 23.16
C THR A 239 3.68 23.93 22.06
N THR A 240 3.00 23.93 20.91
CA THR A 240 3.20 24.92 19.85
C THR A 240 1.85 25.35 19.29
N LYS A 241 1.80 26.45 18.54
CA LYS A 241 0.53 26.90 17.91
C LYS A 241 -0.05 25.86 16.94
N SER A 242 0.79 25.01 16.34
CA SER A 242 0.41 24.08 15.27
C SER A 242 0.64 22.60 15.58
N SER A 243 1.05 22.25 16.81
CA SER A 243 1.59 20.94 17.21
C SER A 243 2.88 20.50 16.52
N ASN A 244 3.39 21.23 15.52
CA ASN A 244 4.65 20.89 14.85
C ASN A 244 5.85 21.15 15.77
N ILE A 245 6.89 20.33 15.64
CA ILE A 245 8.18 20.54 16.31
C ILE A 245 8.92 21.66 15.59
N ASN A 246 9.31 22.69 16.35
CA ASN A 246 10.21 23.74 15.91
C ASN A 246 11.57 23.59 16.63
N GLY A 247 12.55 24.43 16.32
CA GLY A 247 13.89 24.34 16.91
C GLY A 247 13.91 24.37 18.45
N ASN A 248 13.07 25.19 19.08
CA ASN A 248 12.99 25.27 20.54
C ASN A 248 12.43 23.98 21.16
N VAL A 249 11.41 23.41 20.53
CA VAL A 249 10.80 22.14 20.98
C VAL A 249 11.74 20.97 20.73
N PHE A 250 12.46 20.97 19.60
CA PHE A 250 13.48 19.97 19.34
C PHE A 250 14.62 20.04 20.36
N LEU A 251 15.11 21.24 20.69
CA LEU A 251 16.12 21.42 21.74
C LEU A 251 15.63 20.92 23.10
N HIS A 252 14.36 21.20 23.46
CA HIS A 252 13.76 20.68 24.68
C HIS A 252 13.73 19.15 24.71
N TRP A 253 13.38 18.54 23.58
CA TRP A 253 13.44 17.09 23.41
C TRP A 253 14.88 16.56 23.48
N LEU A 254 15.84 17.20 22.83
CA LEU A 254 17.25 16.79 22.83
C LEU A 254 17.86 16.84 24.25
N LYS A 255 17.47 17.84 25.06
CA LYS A 255 17.80 17.87 26.50
C LYS A 255 17.22 16.68 27.25
N THR A 256 15.99 16.27 26.91
CA THR A 256 15.36 15.08 27.48
C THR A 256 16.07 13.81 27.02
N PHE A 257 16.44 13.70 25.75
CA PHE A 257 17.24 12.61 25.20
C PHE A 257 18.54 12.44 25.99
N VAL A 258 19.32 13.52 26.19
CA VAL A 258 20.57 13.48 26.95
C VAL A 258 20.35 13.05 28.40
N ARG A 259 19.29 13.55 29.05
CA ARG A 259 18.99 13.27 30.46
C ARG A 259 18.47 11.85 30.71
N LYS A 260 17.70 11.29 29.78
CA LYS A 260 17.04 9.98 29.92
C LYS A 260 17.85 8.83 29.31
N ASN A 261 18.86 9.13 28.50
CA ASN A 261 19.75 8.12 27.94
C ASN A 261 21.00 7.92 28.81
N SER A 262 21.80 6.89 28.50
CA SER A 262 23.07 6.60 29.16
C SER A 262 24.00 7.83 29.16
N VAL A 263 24.91 7.92 30.13
CA VAL A 263 25.96 8.96 30.21
C VAL A 263 27.18 8.67 29.32
N VAL A 264 27.28 7.45 28.76
CA VAL A 264 28.40 7.05 27.88
C VAL A 264 28.38 7.86 26.57
N ARG A 265 29.55 8.31 26.13
CA ARG A 265 29.77 9.12 24.93
C ARG A 265 30.93 8.56 24.08
N PRO A 266 30.96 8.82 22.75
CA PRO A 266 29.94 9.54 21.98
C PRO A 266 28.67 8.70 21.75
N GLN A 267 27.55 9.39 21.49
CA GLN A 267 26.33 8.77 20.96
C GLN A 267 26.02 9.32 19.58
N VAL A 268 25.33 8.55 18.76
CA VAL A 268 24.85 9.00 17.44
C VAL A 268 23.33 9.14 17.52
N LEU A 269 22.83 10.27 17.02
CA LEU A 269 21.40 10.49 16.85
C LEU A 269 21.12 10.74 15.37
N ILE A 270 20.43 9.80 14.74
CA ILE A 270 19.96 9.88 13.37
C ILE A 270 18.58 10.53 13.37
N VAL A 271 18.39 11.60 12.59
CA VAL A 271 17.10 12.30 12.43
C VAL A 271 16.90 12.71 10.97
N ASP A 272 15.68 13.05 10.59
CA ASP A 272 15.45 13.65 9.28
C ASP A 272 16.11 15.04 9.14
N GLY A 273 16.33 15.46 7.90
CA GLY A 273 16.99 16.72 7.58
C GLY A 273 16.11 17.97 7.74
N ARG A 274 15.03 17.95 8.55
CA ARG A 274 14.23 19.16 8.78
C ARG A 274 15.04 20.25 9.44
N TYR A 275 14.80 21.49 9.01
CA TYR A 275 15.52 22.67 9.51
C TYR A 275 15.33 22.89 11.02
N SER A 276 14.23 22.41 11.61
CA SER A 276 14.00 22.40 13.06
C SER A 276 15.10 21.68 13.84
N HIS A 277 15.72 20.65 13.26
CA HIS A 277 16.76 19.85 13.92
C HIS A 277 18.12 20.53 13.90
N LEU A 278 18.30 21.53 13.02
CA LEU A 278 19.56 22.20 12.74
C LEU A 278 19.64 23.61 13.30
N SER A 279 18.80 23.94 14.29
CA SER A 279 18.99 25.20 15.01
C SER A 279 20.37 25.23 15.68
N GLN A 280 21.04 26.38 15.62
CA GLN A 280 22.38 26.58 16.19
C GLN A 280 22.47 26.06 17.63
N GLN A 281 21.48 26.40 18.46
CA GLN A 281 21.39 25.95 19.85
C GLN A 281 21.33 24.43 20.00
N SER A 282 20.67 23.71 19.08
CA SER A 282 20.59 22.25 19.11
C SER A 282 21.91 21.61 18.70
N VAL A 283 22.58 22.18 17.70
CA VAL A 283 23.92 21.72 17.26
C VAL A 283 24.94 21.94 18.37
N ASP A 284 25.00 23.14 18.95
CA ASP A 284 25.91 23.47 20.04
C ASP A 284 25.68 22.57 21.25
N PHE A 285 24.41 22.36 21.63
CA PHE A 285 24.06 21.48 22.73
C PHE A 285 24.44 20.03 22.43
N ALA A 286 24.24 19.54 21.21
CA ALA A 286 24.63 18.19 20.82
C ALA A 286 26.15 18.00 20.90
N ILE A 287 26.93 18.93 20.34
CA ILE A 287 28.40 18.92 20.36
C ILE A 287 28.89 18.92 21.80
N TYR A 288 28.40 19.86 22.62
CA TYR A 288 28.78 19.97 24.04
C TYR A 288 28.52 18.69 24.82
N ASN A 289 27.44 17.97 24.51
CA ASN A 289 27.08 16.73 25.17
C ASN A 289 27.63 15.47 24.49
N GLY A 290 28.54 15.57 23.51
CA GLY A 290 29.11 14.41 22.82
C GLY A 290 28.10 13.60 21.98
N ILE A 291 27.08 14.27 21.46
CA ILE A 291 26.06 13.69 20.58
C ILE A 291 26.39 14.06 19.12
N LYS A 292 26.64 13.04 18.30
CA LYS A 292 26.82 13.19 16.85
C LYS A 292 25.44 13.19 16.18
N LEU A 293 24.98 14.36 15.73
CA LEU A 293 23.78 14.46 14.90
C LEU A 293 24.10 13.97 13.48
N PHE A 294 23.34 13.00 13.00
CA PHE A 294 23.45 12.48 11.65
C PHE A 294 22.12 12.65 10.91
N LEU A 295 22.14 13.24 9.72
CA LEU A 295 20.92 13.54 8.98
C LEU A 295 20.67 12.52 7.88
N LEU A 296 19.40 12.18 7.69
CA LEU A 296 18.97 11.47 6.49
C LEU A 296 19.06 12.39 5.26
N PRO A 297 19.36 11.83 4.07
CA PRO A 297 19.22 12.57 2.82
C PRO A 297 17.79 13.07 2.63
N SER A 298 17.64 14.23 1.99
CA SER A 298 16.33 14.82 1.71
C SER A 298 15.38 13.84 1.01
N TYR A 299 14.11 13.84 1.42
CA TYR A 299 13.04 13.00 0.85
C TYR A 299 13.28 11.49 0.95
N THR A 300 14.13 11.00 1.87
CA THR A 300 14.40 9.56 2.03
C THR A 300 13.84 8.94 3.31
N SER A 301 13.25 9.74 4.19
CA SER A 301 12.69 9.28 5.47
C SER A 301 11.72 8.10 5.31
N HIS A 302 10.95 8.03 4.22
CA HIS A 302 9.97 6.96 4.00
C HIS A 302 10.58 5.57 3.82
N PHE A 303 11.89 5.45 3.62
CA PHE A 303 12.57 4.15 3.50
C PHE A 303 13.88 4.04 4.30
N LEU A 304 14.52 5.14 4.69
CA LEU A 304 15.73 5.11 5.52
C LEU A 304 15.49 5.34 7.01
N GLN A 305 14.32 5.88 7.40
CA GLN A 305 14.00 6.16 8.81
C GLN A 305 13.19 5.02 9.41
N GLN A 306 13.84 4.15 10.18
CA GLN A 306 13.26 2.91 10.71
C GLN A 306 12.67 3.08 12.12
N CYS A 307 11.94 4.17 12.37
CA CYS A 307 11.38 4.49 13.69
C CYS A 307 9.87 4.25 13.82
N VAL A 308 9.17 4.06 12.70
CA VAL A 308 7.71 4.02 12.60
C VAL A 308 7.26 2.89 11.69
#